data_AF-A0A2E5A215-F1
#
_entry.id   AF-A0A2E5A215-F1
#
_cell.length_a   1.000
_cell.length_b   1.000
_cell.length_c   1.000
_cell.angle_alpha   90.00
_cell.angle_beta   90.00
_cell.angle_gamma   90.00
#
_symmetry.space_group_name_H-M   'P 1'
#
loop_
_entity.id
_entity.type
_entity.pdbx_description
1 polymer ?
#
loop_
_entity_poly.entity_id
_entity_poly.type
_entity_poly.pdbx_seq_one_letter_code
_entity_poly.pdbx_strand_id
1 'polypeptide(L)' 'MVEIRSNSSFAGWFEVIYEGTVIEEVQGRRKALRLAREVARKNKEQHILCDGKIIEADDC' A
#
# COMPACT_ATOMS: atom_id res chain seq x y z
N MET A 1 -8.71 5.33 -3.21
CA MET A 1 -7.32 5.16 -3.70
C MET A 1 -6.44 4.58 -2.60
N VAL A 2 -5.70 3.51 -2.90
CA VAL A 2 -4.74 2.87 -1.96
C VAL A 2 -3.33 3.35 -2.27
N GLU A 3 -2.54 3.66 -1.23
CA GLU A 3 -1.16 4.11 -1.35
C GLU A 3 -0.24 3.36 -0.38
N ILE A 4 1.01 3.13 -0.80
CA ILE A 4 2.11 2.62 0.02
C ILE A 4 3.20 3.68 0.04
N ARG A 5 3.57 4.13 1.25
CA ARG A 5 4.69 5.05 1.47
C ARG A 5 5.77 4.38 2.31
N SER A 6 7.02 4.65 1.99
CA SER A 6 8.13 4.32 2.87
C SER A 6 8.16 5.28 4.07
N ASN A 7 8.30 4.73 5.28
CA ASN A 7 8.44 5.55 6.49
C ASN A 7 9.88 6.09 6.54
N SER A 8 10.03 7.41 6.45
CA SER A 8 11.34 8.09 6.45
C SER A 8 12.06 8.01 7.79
N SER A 9 11.34 7.75 8.88
CA SER A 9 11.91 7.64 10.24
C SER A 9 12.42 6.24 10.54
N PHE A 10 11.88 5.21 9.88
CA PHE A 10 12.22 3.81 10.13
C PHE A 10 12.48 3.05 8.84
N ALA A 11 13.75 2.84 8.52
CA ALA A 11 14.16 2.11 7.32
C ALA A 11 13.52 0.71 7.28
N GLY A 12 12.89 0.39 6.15
CA GLY A 12 12.21 -0.89 5.94
C GLY A 12 10.77 -0.96 6.46
N TRP A 13 10.25 0.12 7.05
CA TRP A 13 8.83 0.24 7.38
C TRP A 13 8.06 0.96 6.27
N PHE A 14 6.81 0.56 6.11
CA PHE A 14 5.91 1.06 5.09
C PHE A 14 4.55 1.34 5.69
N GLU A 15 3.97 2.49 5.35
CA GLU A 15 2.61 2.89 5.68
C GLU A 15 1.70 2.47 4.54
N VAL A 16 0.63 1.73 4.85
CA VAL A 16 -0.46 1.47 3.91
C VAL A 16 -1.57 2.47 4.21
N ILE A 17 -1.94 3.25 3.20
CA ILE A 17 -2.86 4.37 3.29
C ILE A 17 -4.06 4.09 2.39
N TYR A 18 -5.27 4.35 2.91
CA TYR A 18 -6.50 4.32 2.12
C TYR A 18 -7.29 5.60 2.37
N GLU A 19 -7.67 6.28 1.29
CA GLU A 19 -8.42 7.55 1.34
C GLU A 19 -7.76 8.60 2.26
N GLY A 20 -6.43 8.68 2.22
CA GLY A 20 -5.65 9.63 3.01
C GLY A 20 -5.46 9.26 4.49
N THR A 21 -5.97 8.11 4.93
CA THR A 21 -5.80 7.62 6.30
C THR A 21 -4.82 6.45 6.33
N VAL A 22 -3.83 6.50 7.23
CA VAL A 22 -2.94 5.36 7.50
C VAL A 22 -3.78 4.26 8.15
N ILE A 23 -3.88 3.13 7.48
CA ILE A 23 -4.66 1.98 7.95
C ILE A 23 -3.78 1.07 8.79
N GLU A 24 -2.53 0.87 8.36
CA GLU A 24 -1.56 0.03 9.05
C GLU A 24 -0.12 0.38 8.65
N GLU A 25 0.80 0.21 9.59
CA GLU A 25 2.24 0.26 9.36
C GLU A 25 2.83 -1.14 9.40
N VAL A 26 3.62 -1.49 8.39
CA VAL A 26 4.21 -2.82 8.27
C VAL A 26 5.69 -2.77 7.95
N GLN A 27 6.43 -3.68 8.56
CA GLN A 27 7.81 -3.92 8.21
C GLN A 27 7.90 -4.80 6.95
N GLY A 28 8.59 -4.30 5.92
CA GLY A 28 8.88 -5.01 4.69
C GLY A 28 7.88 -4.75 3.55
N ARG A 29 8.43 -4.44 2.37
CA ARG A 29 7.68 -4.06 1.17
C ARG A 29 6.67 -5.11 0.71
N ARG A 30 7.03 -6.39 0.81
CA ARG A 30 6.14 -7.51 0.40
C ARG A 30 4.88 -7.57 1.26
N LYS A 31 5.00 -7.31 2.57
CA LYS A 31 3.86 -7.29 3.49
C LYS A 31 2.95 -6.09 3.21
N ALA A 32 3.55 -4.92 2.96
CA ALA A 32 2.83 -3.71 2.56
C ALA A 32 2.03 -3.92 1.27
N LEU A 33 2.66 -4.52 0.25
CA LEU A 33 2.01 -4.79 -1.01
C LEU A 33 0.84 -5.77 -0.87
N ARG A 34 1.01 -6.84 -0.08
CA ARG A 34 -0.06 -7.80 0.18
C ARG A 34 -1.25 -7.12 0.85
N LEU A 35 -1.00 -6.32 1.89
CA LEU A 35 -2.06 -5.60 2.59
C LEU A 35 -2.75 -4.59 1.68
N ALA A 36 -2.00 -3.81 0.91
CA ALA A 36 -2.55 -2.86 -0.05
C ALA A 36 -3.43 -3.54 -1.09
N ARG A 37 -3.06 -4.73 -1.59
CA ARG A 37 -3.89 -5.54 -2.51
C ARG A 37 -5.17 -6.03 -1.84
N GLU A 38 -5.10 -6.50 -0.60
CA GLU A 38 -6.29 -6.90 0.16
C GLU A 38 -7.26 -5.74 0.36
N VAL A 39 -6.75 -4.56 0.72
CA VAL A 39 -7.53 -3.32 0.86
C VAL A 39 -8.11 -2.91 -0.48
N ALA A 40 -7.32 -2.95 -1.56
CA ALA A 40 -7.78 -2.59 -2.90
C ALA A 40 -8.93 -3.50 -3.35
N ARG A 41 -8.79 -4.82 -3.21
CA ARG A 41 -9.84 -5.81 -3.52
C ARG A 41 -11.12 -5.59 -2.71
N LYS A 42 -11.00 -5.35 -1.39
CA LYS A 42 -12.16 -5.12 -0.52
C LYS A 42 -12.95 -3.87 -0.94
N ASN A 43 -12.26 -2.85 -1.43
CA ASN A 43 -12.84 -1.56 -1.79
C ASN A 43 -13.04 -1.38 -3.31
N LYS A 44 -12.81 -2.42 -4.13
CA LYS A 44 -12.92 -2.41 -5.60
C LYS A 44 -12.03 -1.35 -6.28
N GLU A 45 -10.88 -1.09 -5.69
CA GLU A 45 -9.84 -0.22 -6.25
C GLU A 45 -8.99 -1.02 -7.23
N GLN A 46 -8.80 -0.49 -8.44
CA GLN A 46 -8.01 -1.14 -9.49
C GLN A 46 -6.52 -0.83 -9.39
N HIS A 47 -6.17 0.25 -8.69
CA HIS A 47 -4.84 0.83 -8.69
C HIS A 47 -4.30 1.01 -7.29
N ILE A 48 -3.00 0.77 -7.12
CA ILE A 48 -2.25 1.05 -5.90
C ILE A 48 -1.12 2.02 -6.26
N LEU A 49 -0.99 3.11 -5.53
CA LEU A 49 0.14 4.02 -5.65
C LEU A 49 1.27 3.53 -4.73
N CYS A 50 2.39 3.07 -5.28
CA CYS A 50 3.54 2.59 -4.53
C CYS A 50 4.77 3.45 -4.85
N ASP A 51 5.29 4.19 -3.87
CA ASP A 51 6.45 5.09 -4.03
C ASP A 51 6.36 5.97 -5.30
N GLY A 52 5.18 6.55 -5.56
CA GLY A 52 4.93 7.40 -6.72
C GLY A 52 4.68 6.66 -8.05
N LYS A 53 4.66 5.33 -8.06
CA LYS A 53 4.31 4.51 -9.23
C LYS A 53 2.94 3.88 -9.05
N ILE A 54 2.12 3.93 -10.10
CA ILE A 54 0.84 3.24 -10.12
C ILE A 54 1.07 1.80 -10.55
N ILE A 55 0.55 0.85 -9.78
CA ILE A 55 0.53 -0.59 -10.09
C ILE A 55 -0.91 -1.10 -10.07
N GLU A 56 -1.19 -2.12 -10.87
CA GLU A 56 -2.50 -2.78 -10.86
C GLU A 56 -2.66 -3.66 -9.61
N ALA A 57 -3.86 -3.61 -9.02
CA ALA A 57 -4.20 -4.41 -7.85
C ALA A 57 -4.36 -5.91 -8.18
N ASP A 58 -4.67 -6.24 -9.44
CA ASP A 58 -4.97 -7.58 -9.95
C ASP A 58 -3.77 -8.35 -10.55
N ASP A 59 -2.55 -7.80 -10.48
CA ASP A 59 -1.37 -8.45 -11.09
C ASP A 59 -0.80 -9.59 -10.19
N CYS A 60 -1.48 -10.74 -10.21
CA CYS A 60 -0.96 -12.14 -10.14
C CYS A 60 -2.10 -13.18 -10.10
#